data_AF-A0A2J8WMF3-F1
#
_entry.id   AF-A0A2J8WMF3-F1
#
_cell.length_a   1.000
_cell.length_b   1.000
_cell.length_c   1.000
_cell.angle_alpha   90.00
_cell.angle_beta   90.00
_cell.angle_gamma   90.00
#
_symmetry.space_group_name_H-M   'P 1'
#
loop_
_entity.id
_entity.type
_entity.pdbx_description
1 polymer ?
#
loop_
_entity_poly.entity_id
_entity_poly.type
_entity_poly.pdbx_seq_one_letter_code
_entity_poly.pdbx_strand_id
1 'polypeptide(L)' 'MAGKKVLIVYAHQEPRSFNGSLKNVAVDELSRQGCTVTVSDLYAMNFEPRATKKDITGALSNP' A
#
# COMPACT_ATOMS: atom_id res chain seq x y z
N MET A 1 9.83 -11.51 14.95
CA MET A 1 10.02 -10.29 14.14
C MET A 1 9.61 -9.02 14.90
N ALA A 2 9.61 -9.06 16.24
CA ALA A 2 9.10 -7.98 17.06
C ALA A 2 9.80 -6.64 16.77
N GLY A 3 9.01 -5.58 16.58
CA GLY A 3 9.49 -4.23 16.32
C GLY A 3 9.87 -3.93 14.87
N LYS A 4 9.74 -4.89 13.93
CA LYS A 4 9.90 -4.63 12.49
C LYS A 4 8.68 -3.88 11.95
N LYS A 5 8.92 -2.98 10.99
CA LYS A 5 7.86 -2.26 10.24
C LYS A 5 7.69 -2.93 8.88
N VAL A 6 6.45 -3.23 8.49
CA VAL A 6 6.12 -3.83 7.20
C VAL A 6 5.09 -2.97 6.49
N LEU A 7 5.34 -2.69 5.21
CA LEU A 7 4.37 -2.08 4.30
C LEU A 7 3.85 -3.12 3.32
N ILE A 8 2.54 -3.32 3.29
CA ILE A 8 1.85 -4.12 2.28
C ILE A 8 1.19 -3.17 1.29
N VAL A 9 1.63 -3.22 0.03
CA VAL A 9 0.96 -2.51 -1.07
C VAL A 9 -0.04 -3.49 -1.70
N TYR A 10 -1.33 -3.18 -1.61
CA TYR A 10 -2.40 -3.99 -2.15
C TYR A 10 -3.00 -3.33 -3.38
N ALA A 11 -2.97 -4.03 -4.51
CA ALA A 11 -3.34 -3.52 -5.83
C ALA A 11 -4.40 -4.41 -6.48
N HIS A 12 -5.55 -4.57 -5.83
CA HIS A 12 -6.68 -5.29 -6.42
C HIS A 12 -8.01 -4.65 -6.03
N GLN A 13 -8.91 -4.49 -7.01
CA GLN A 13 -10.17 -3.73 -6.84
C GLN A 13 -11.26 -4.46 -6.04
N GLU A 14 -11.26 -5.80 -6.06
CA GLU A 14 -12.25 -6.64 -5.37
C GLU A 14 -11.68 -7.14 -4.03
N PRO A 15 -12.18 -6.65 -2.87
CA PRO A 15 -11.67 -7.02 -1.55
C PRO A 15 -11.85 -8.49 -1.19
N ARG A 16 -12.82 -9.20 -1.80
CA ARG A 16 -13.06 -10.64 -1.59
C ARG A 16 -12.33 -11.54 -2.59
N SER A 17 -11.47 -10.95 -3.43
CA SER A 17 -10.59 -11.71 -4.31
C SER A 17 -9.61 -12.58 -3.52
N PHE A 18 -9.01 -13.56 -4.20
CA PHE A 18 -7.91 -14.33 -3.63
C PHE A 18 -6.76 -13.44 -3.13
N ASN A 19 -6.41 -12.38 -3.87
CA ASN A 19 -5.44 -11.38 -3.43
C ASN A 19 -5.87 -10.65 -2.14
N GLY A 20 -7.15 -10.32 -2.02
CA GLY A 20 -7.70 -9.72 -0.81
C GLY A 20 -7.58 -10.65 0.40
N SER A 21 -7.88 -11.94 0.21
CA SER A 21 -7.69 -12.97 1.24
C SER A 21 -6.22 -13.13 1.64
N LEU A 22 -5.28 -13.18 0.68
CA LEU A 22 -3.85 -13.27 0.96
C LEU A 22 -3.33 -12.05 1.72
N LYS A 23 -3.78 -10.84 1.35
CA LYS A 23 -3.46 -9.60 2.07
C LYS A 23 -3.88 -9.70 3.53
N ASN A 24 -5.10 -10.15 3.81
CA ASN A 24 -5.62 -10.27 5.17
C ASN A 24 -4.79 -11.27 6.00
N VAL A 25 -4.52 -12.46 5.44
CA VAL A 25 -3.68 -13.47 6.10
C VAL A 25 -2.27 -12.93 6.40
N ALA A 26 -1.68 -12.18 5.48
CA ALA A 26 -0.36 -11.57 5.68
C ALA A 26 -0.37 -10.52 6.81
N VAL A 27 -1.39 -9.65 6.85
CA VAL A 27 -1.56 -8.67 7.93
C VAL A 27 -1.65 -9.37 9.28
N ASP A 28 -2.50 -10.39 9.38
CA ASP A 28 -2.75 -11.10 10.63
C ASP A 28 -1.49 -11.82 11.13
N GLU A 29 -0.82 -12.58 10.27
CA GLU A 29 0.36 -13.36 10.67
C GLU A 29 1.55 -12.47 11.02
N LEU A 30 1.80 -11.41 10.25
CA LEU A 30 2.90 -10.48 10.54
C LEU A 30 2.64 -9.72 11.86
N SER A 31 1.40 -9.32 12.11
CA SER A 31 1.00 -8.67 13.36
C SER A 31 1.23 -9.62 14.55
N ARG A 32 0.85 -10.90 14.42
CA ARG A 32 1.06 -11.93 15.44
C ARG A 32 2.54 -12.16 15.77
N GLN A 33 3.43 -11.96 14.80
CA GLN A 33 4.89 -12.04 15.01
C GLN A 33 5.53 -10.77 15.62
N GLY A 34 4.71 -9.76 15.94
CA GLY A 34 5.11 -8.50 16.57
C GLY A 34 5.55 -7.41 15.58
N CYS A 35 5.22 -7.53 14.30
CA CYS A 35 5.46 -6.47 13.32
C CYS A 35 4.42 -5.35 13.45
N THR A 36 4.84 -4.11 13.19
CA THR A 36 3.91 -3.02 12.89
C THR A 36 3.61 -3.04 11.40
N VAL A 37 2.40 -3.41 11.02
CA VAL A 37 1.98 -3.52 9.62
C VAL A 37 1.21 -2.26 9.20
N THR A 38 1.54 -1.73 8.03
CA THR A 38 0.78 -0.66 7.35
C THR A 38 0.35 -1.19 5.98
N VAL A 39 -0.88 -0.86 5.58
CA VAL A 39 -1.43 -1.29 4.29
C VAL A 39 -1.74 -0.05 3.45
N SER A 40 -1.20 -0.02 2.23
CA SER A 40 -1.61 0.92 1.19
C SER A 40 -2.48 0.17 0.18
N ASP A 41 -3.79 0.27 0.35
CA ASP A 41 -4.79 -0.28 -0.58
C ASP A 41 -5.01 0.72 -1.72
N LEU A 42 -4.30 0.52 -2.85
CA LEU A 42 -4.25 1.51 -3.93
C LEU A 42 -5.62 1.79 -4.53
N TYR A 43 -6.48 0.78 -4.64
CA TYR A 43 -7.82 0.93 -5.18
C TYR A 43 -8.74 1.64 -4.19
N ALA A 44 -8.74 1.26 -2.91
CA ALA A 44 -9.52 1.96 -1.89
C ALA A 44 -9.05 3.41 -1.69
N MET A 45 -7.75 3.68 -1.85
CA MET A 45 -7.15 5.01 -1.77
C MET A 45 -7.44 5.89 -2.99
N ASN A 46 -8.01 5.34 -4.08
CA ASN A 46 -8.08 6.01 -5.39
C ASN A 46 -6.71 6.59 -5.80
N PHE A 47 -5.65 5.80 -5.60
CA PHE A 47 -4.29 6.22 -5.92
C PHE A 47 -4.19 6.64 -7.40
N GLU A 48 -3.63 7.81 -7.68
CA GLU A 48 -3.36 8.26 -9.06
C GLU A 48 -2.08 7.58 -9.55
N PRO A 49 -2.17 6.63 -10.50
CA PRO A 49 -0.99 5.88 -10.94
C PRO A 49 -0.15 6.65 -11.97
N ARG A 50 -0.67 7.72 -12.56
CA ARG A 50 0.07 8.49 -13.56
C ARG A 50 0.89 9.55 -12.86
N ALA A 51 2.17 9.60 -13.20
CA ALA A 51 2.98 10.78 -12.92
C ALA A 51 2.42 11.96 -13.72
N THR A 52 2.06 13.06 -13.05
CA THR A 52 1.52 14.26 -13.69
C THR A 52 2.16 15.52 -13.12
N LYS A 53 1.91 16.67 -13.78
CA LYS A 53 2.34 17.98 -13.24
C LYS A 53 1.82 18.25 -11.82
N LYS A 54 0.74 17.57 -11.38
CA LYS A 54 0.18 17.73 -10.03
C LYS A 54 1.08 17.16 -8.93
N ASP A 55 2.04 16.32 -9.27
CA ASP A 55 2.99 15.77 -8.31
C ASP A 55 4.04 16.81 -7.85
N ILE A 56 4.11 17.95 -8.55
CA ILE A 56 5.09 19.00 -8.30
C ILE A 56 4.37 20.24 -7.77
N THR A 57 4.68 20.63 -6.54
CA THR A 57 4.11 21.83 -5.89
C THR A 57 4.87 23.13 -6.19
N GLY A 58 6.03 23.02 -6.87
CA GLY A 58 6.91 24.15 -7.23
C GLY A 58 7.04 24.38 -8.74
N ALA A 59 8.00 25.23 -9.13
CA ALA A 59 8.30 25.45 -10.54
C ALA A 59 8.89 24.18 -11.17
N LEU A 60 8.46 23.86 -12.38
CA LEU A 60 9.04 22.78 -13.17
C LEU A 60 10.44 23.19 -13.60
N SER A 61 11.45 22.42 -13.22
CA SER A 61 12.78 22.56 -13.82
C SER A 61 12.74 21.91 -15.19
N ASN A 62 12.91 22.71 -16.24
CA ASN A 62 13.15 22.20 -17.59
C ASN A 62 14.65 22.38 -17.86
N PRO A 63 15.47 21.31 -17.78
CA PRO A 63 16.88 21.40 -18.14
C PRO A 63 17.06 21.73 -19.63
#